data_AF-A0A938JLC3-F1
#
_entry.id   AF-A0A938JLC3-F1
#
_cell.length_a   1.000
_cell.length_b   1.000
_cell.length_c   1.000
_cell.angle_alpha   90.00
_cell.angle_beta   90.00
_cell.angle_gamma   90.00
#
_symmetry.space_group_name_H-M   'P 1'
#
loop_
_entity.id
_entity.type
_entity.pdbx_description
1 polymer ?
#
loop_
_entity_poly.entity_id
_entity_poly.type
_entity_poly.pdbx_seq_one_letter_code
_entity_poly.pdbx_strand_id
1 'polypeptide(L)'
;STVDVSDSQNPAVVSIFKTSGISYDIAVSGDYGYIADGFGGFVIFKLEIKEPESGLIVEDLNRQLNRAPVAALDIFGDKIFTDAYIAGNPVYFSALDSYDPEGTTLSYAWEVDGSEIKDMKAPLDFSTQLLTGYSEDYILSKSREKLACFFNEPKKYNVKLTVSDGILENSVVVTINVEMQDAVIEPVKEHNFNVIIQCLLTNKSSIKLRNIECYIRTPQDYYPFQIINKITPEITQDVVSIGRIFDDEWNLLTNFKFDKSLSVGKGGEFSSSITADVTMYEYDFKRIETKGMDYEYPDEDLLRYTQEDLYIDCNNPVIIDAAKKAAGGETDPVKMAKKIYNYVANKLYYDFPRAKEKDYKLMNASEILKTGKGVCTDYSILYIAMLRASEIPSRFIGGIPVTLILGQKDNQLDIGHAWVEVKLPGYGWIPVDITQEKGFMNTDYFLNLATEKGMGYLYGSLTMDWSSYYFDGFRYKWDGMNAPKSKDVEQTIIYRIEDLSLKDIKTLN
;
A
#
# COMPACT_ATOMS: atom_id res chain seq x y z
N SER A 1 30.55 -9.49 6.85
CA SER A 1 31.76 -9.88 7.62
C SER A 1 32.97 -9.83 6.71
N THR A 2 34.19 -9.68 7.25
CA THR A 2 35.44 -9.81 6.48
C THR A 2 36.13 -11.13 6.82
N VAL A 3 36.59 -11.84 5.81
CA VAL A 3 37.19 -13.18 5.92
C VAL A 3 38.63 -13.14 5.40
N ASP A 4 39.58 -13.59 6.22
CA ASP A 4 40.94 -13.88 5.79
C ASP A 4 40.95 -15.23 5.04
N VAL A 5 41.49 -15.20 3.83
CA VAL A 5 41.60 -16.35 2.92
C VAL A 5 43.06 -16.64 2.54
N SER A 6 44.02 -16.09 3.30
CA SER A 6 45.45 -16.30 3.08
C SER A 6 45.84 -17.77 3.14
N ASP A 7 45.18 -18.56 4.01
CA ASP A 7 45.09 -20.01 3.88
C ASP A 7 43.78 -20.40 3.20
N SER A 8 43.87 -20.74 1.91
CA SER A 8 42.72 -21.17 1.10
C SER A 8 42.01 -22.41 1.63
N GLN A 9 42.64 -23.22 2.49
CA GLN A 9 42.02 -24.39 3.10
C GLN A 9 41.41 -24.10 4.47
N ASN A 10 41.79 -22.99 5.12
CA ASN A 10 41.32 -22.61 6.45
C ASN A 10 40.98 -21.10 6.51
N PRO A 11 39.92 -20.65 5.82
CA PRO A 11 39.50 -19.26 5.89
C PRO A 11 38.99 -18.89 7.29
N ALA A 12 39.35 -17.70 7.78
CA ALA A 12 39.00 -17.24 9.13
C ALA A 12 38.25 -15.90 9.10
N VAL A 13 37.15 -15.78 9.85
CA VAL A 13 36.44 -14.49 9.99
C VAL A 13 37.27 -13.56 10.88
N VAL A 14 37.72 -12.44 10.32
CA VAL A 14 38.57 -11.47 11.03
C VAL A 14 37.74 -10.39 11.71
N SER A 15 36.63 -9.98 11.10
CA SER A 15 35.77 -8.93 11.67
C SER A 15 34.32 -9.01 11.20
N ILE A 16 33.43 -8.49 12.02
CA ILE A 16 32.00 -8.31 11.70
C ILE A 16 31.69 -6.83 11.87
N PHE A 17 31.31 -6.18 10.77
CA PHE A 17 30.82 -4.82 10.77
C PHE A 17 29.30 -4.87 10.65
N LYS A 18 28.60 -4.23 11.61
CA LYS A 18 27.13 -4.15 11.63
C LYS A 18 26.73 -2.78 11.08
N THR A 19 25.94 -2.77 10.01
CA THR A 19 25.33 -1.57 9.46
C THR A 19 23.96 -1.30 10.12
N SER A 20 23.39 -0.13 9.87
CA SER A 20 22.07 0.26 10.39
C SER A 20 20.90 -0.25 9.55
N GLY A 21 21.14 -0.66 8.29
CA GLY A 21 20.13 -1.20 7.38
C GLY A 21 20.34 -2.67 7.02
N ILE A 22 19.57 -3.13 6.04
CA ILE A 22 19.71 -4.47 5.44
C ILE A 22 20.69 -4.35 4.27
N SER A 23 21.83 -5.02 4.37
CA SER A 23 22.87 -5.00 3.34
C SER A 23 22.53 -5.98 2.19
N TYR A 24 22.42 -5.46 0.97
CA TYR A 24 22.03 -6.23 -0.21
C TYR A 24 23.21 -6.65 -1.09
N ASP A 25 24.21 -5.79 -1.23
CA ASP A 25 25.37 -6.04 -2.08
C ASP A 25 26.61 -5.33 -1.54
N ILE A 26 27.78 -5.85 -1.89
CA ILE A 26 29.08 -5.29 -1.53
C ILE A 26 30.03 -5.27 -2.73
N ALA A 27 30.67 -4.13 -2.97
CA ALA A 27 31.74 -3.97 -3.94
C ALA A 27 33.03 -3.53 -3.24
N VAL A 28 34.17 -3.94 -3.77
CA VAL A 28 35.50 -3.51 -3.30
C VAL A 28 36.21 -2.79 -4.42
N SER A 29 36.74 -1.59 -4.13
CA SER A 29 37.59 -0.85 -5.06
C SER A 29 38.73 -0.18 -4.29
N GLY A 30 39.96 -0.61 -4.58
CA GLY A 30 41.14 -0.22 -3.80
C GLY A 30 41.00 -0.62 -2.34
N ASP A 31 41.30 0.32 -1.43
CA ASP A 31 41.26 0.12 0.02
C ASP A 31 39.87 0.37 0.63
N TYR A 32 38.79 0.33 -0.16
CA TYR A 32 37.44 0.65 0.29
C TYR A 32 36.44 -0.44 -0.08
N GLY A 33 35.57 -0.75 0.89
CA GLY A 33 34.35 -1.52 0.69
C GLY A 33 33.15 -0.57 0.61
N TYR A 34 32.24 -0.90 -0.32
CA TYR A 34 31.02 -0.15 -0.61
C TYR A 34 29.83 -1.09 -0.42
N ILE A 35 28.91 -0.75 0.48
CA ILE A 35 27.73 -1.56 0.77
C ILE A 35 26.48 -0.80 0.36
N ALA A 36 25.60 -1.47 -0.40
CA ALA A 36 24.23 -1.03 -0.62
C ALA A 36 23.37 -1.49 0.56
N ASP A 37 23.03 -0.57 1.47
CA ASP A 37 22.48 -0.88 2.81
C ASP A 37 20.99 -0.54 2.96
N GLY A 38 20.21 -0.66 1.89
CA GLY A 38 18.77 -0.37 1.90
C GLY A 38 18.47 1.06 2.36
N PHE A 39 17.60 1.20 3.36
CA PHE A 39 17.29 2.49 4.00
C PHE A 39 18.47 3.13 4.76
N GLY A 40 19.51 2.36 5.08
CA GLY A 40 20.80 2.87 5.56
C GLY A 40 21.59 3.61 4.48
N GLY A 41 21.13 3.55 3.23
CA GLY A 41 21.72 4.24 2.09
C GLY A 41 23.00 3.56 1.61
N PHE A 42 24.02 4.37 1.35
CA PHE A 42 25.30 3.89 0.81
C PHE A 42 26.39 3.99 1.87
N VAL A 43 26.86 2.83 2.35
CA VAL A 43 27.87 2.76 3.41
C VAL A 43 29.24 2.53 2.79
N ILE A 44 30.19 3.42 3.11
CA ILE A 44 31.58 3.31 2.67
C ILE A 44 32.44 3.08 3.91
N PHE A 45 33.27 2.04 3.86
CA PHE A 45 34.23 1.76 4.92
C PHE A 45 35.60 1.48 4.33
N LYS A 46 36.63 1.83 5.10
CA LYS A 46 38.02 1.59 4.72
C LYS A 46 38.43 0.17 5.13
N LEU A 47 39.06 -0.55 4.22
CA LEU A 47 39.69 -1.83 4.45
C LEU A 47 41.11 -1.58 4.95
N GLU A 48 41.43 -2.03 6.17
CA GLU A 48 42.79 -1.99 6.70
C GLU A 48 43.36 -3.41 6.73
N ILE A 49 44.52 -3.60 6.10
CA ILE A 49 45.29 -4.84 6.21
C ILE A 49 45.94 -4.84 7.60
N LYS A 50 45.45 -5.69 8.49
CA LYS A 50 46.16 -6.03 9.73
C LYS A 50 46.98 -7.29 9.50
N GLU A 51 48.22 -7.30 10.00
CA GLU A 51 48.97 -8.55 10.20
C GLU A 51 48.11 -9.54 11.00
N PRO A 52 48.12 -10.84 10.67
CA PRO A 52 47.25 -11.82 11.32
C PRO A 52 47.67 -11.97 12.80
N GLU A 53 47.06 -11.20 13.68
CA GLU A 53 47.08 -11.47 15.12
C GLU A 53 46.36 -12.80 15.32
N SER A 54 47.16 -13.86 15.55
CA SER A 54 46.78 -15.23 15.89
C SER A 54 45.27 -15.48 15.79
N GLY A 55 44.82 -15.79 14.57
CA GLY A 55 43.43 -16.02 14.27
C GLY A 55 42.83 -17.04 15.23
N LEU A 56 41.57 -16.83 15.60
CA LEU A 56 40.74 -17.84 16.25
C LEU A 56 40.81 -19.12 15.40
N ILE A 57 41.50 -20.14 15.91
CA ILE A 57 41.38 -21.49 15.37
C ILE A 57 39.98 -21.96 15.73
N VAL A 58 39.06 -21.92 14.77
CA VAL A 58 37.79 -22.65 14.89
C VAL A 58 38.13 -24.11 14.65
N GLU A 59 38.43 -24.84 15.73
CA GLU A 59 38.44 -26.30 15.66
C GLU A 59 37.04 -26.76 15.22
N ASP A 60 36.97 -27.51 14.12
CA ASP A 60 35.78 -28.22 13.67
C ASP A 60 35.47 -29.35 14.67
N LEU A 61 34.90 -28.95 15.79
CA LEU A 61 34.37 -29.81 16.84
C LEU A 61 32.88 -29.53 16.96
N ASN A 62 32.12 -29.87 15.92
CA ASN A 62 30.81 -30.52 16.03
C ASN A 62 30.21 -30.68 14.63
N ARG A 63 29.63 -31.87 14.34
CA ARG A 63 28.59 -32.07 13.32
C ARG A 63 27.82 -30.77 13.08
N GLN A 64 27.65 -30.33 11.82
CA GLN A 64 26.74 -29.23 11.47
C GLN A 64 25.46 -29.36 12.30
N LEU A 65 25.39 -28.58 13.39
CA LEU A 65 24.25 -28.60 14.29
C LEU A 65 23.29 -27.64 13.61
N ASN A 66 22.21 -28.16 13.04
CA ASN A 66 21.12 -27.34 12.55
C ASN A 66 20.71 -26.39 13.68
N ARG A 67 20.84 -25.08 13.50
CA ARG A 67 20.43 -24.10 14.52
C ARG A 67 18.95 -23.83 14.33
N ALA A 68 18.26 -23.49 15.41
CA ALA A 68 16.86 -23.11 15.28
C ALA A 68 16.76 -21.82 14.46
N PRO A 69 15.72 -21.68 13.60
CA PRO A 69 15.49 -20.45 12.89
C PRO A 69 15.18 -19.30 13.86
N VAL A 70 15.27 -18.06 13.38
CA VAL A 70 14.91 -16.86 14.14
C VAL A 70 13.56 -16.37 13.63
N ALA A 71 12.56 -16.36 14.51
CA ALA A 71 11.27 -15.75 14.23
C ALA A 71 11.33 -14.24 14.51
N ALA A 72 11.09 -13.43 13.48
CA ALA A 72 10.93 -11.99 13.57
C ALA A 72 9.57 -11.59 13.00
N LEU A 73 8.93 -10.61 13.63
CA LEU A 73 7.56 -10.23 13.36
C LEU A 73 7.42 -8.72 13.37
N ASP A 74 7.04 -8.16 12.21
CA ASP A 74 6.62 -6.77 12.09
C ASP A 74 5.11 -6.67 12.07
N ILE A 75 4.59 -5.55 12.58
CA ILE A 75 3.17 -5.28 12.68
C ILE A 75 2.88 -3.89 12.11
N PHE A 76 1.87 -3.82 11.25
CA PHE A 76 1.44 -2.59 10.60
C PHE A 76 -0.08 -2.46 10.69
N GLY A 77 -0.59 -1.24 10.65
CA GLY A 77 -2.02 -0.97 10.66
C GLY A 77 -2.32 0.46 11.10
N ASP A 78 -3.53 0.93 10.82
CA ASP A 78 -3.96 2.25 11.29
C ASP A 78 -4.19 2.20 12.81
N LYS A 79 -3.47 3.06 13.55
CA LYS A 79 -3.50 3.15 15.01
C LYS A 79 -4.32 4.36 15.48
N ILE A 80 -5.02 4.18 16.60
CA ILE A 80 -5.48 5.25 17.46
C ILE A 80 -4.27 5.61 18.33
N PHE A 81 -3.76 6.84 18.21
CA PHE A 81 -2.57 7.26 18.96
C PHE A 81 -1.38 6.34 18.67
N THR A 82 -0.45 6.15 19.61
CA THR A 82 0.77 5.36 19.38
C THR A 82 0.61 3.85 19.62
N ASP A 83 -0.37 3.42 20.43
CA ASP A 83 -0.31 2.10 21.09
C ASP A 83 -1.50 1.16 20.80
N ALA A 84 -2.54 1.62 20.11
CA ALA A 84 -3.75 0.82 19.87
C ALA A 84 -4.13 0.79 18.38
N TYR A 85 -4.46 -0.37 17.83
CA TYR A 85 -5.02 -0.50 16.49
C TYR A 85 -6.52 -0.22 16.48
N ILE A 86 -7.02 0.35 15.38
CA ILE A 86 -8.43 0.67 15.22
C ILE A 86 -9.24 -0.61 15.00
N ALA A 87 -10.24 -0.87 15.84
CA ALA A 87 -11.16 -1.97 15.65
C ALA A 87 -11.89 -1.89 14.30
N GLY A 88 -12.02 -3.01 13.60
CA GLY A 88 -12.59 -3.10 12.26
C GLY A 88 -11.61 -2.78 11.13
N ASN A 89 -10.54 -2.03 11.38
CA ASN A 89 -9.47 -1.90 10.39
C ASN A 89 -8.58 -3.15 10.40
N PRO A 90 -8.04 -3.56 9.24
CA PRO A 90 -7.09 -4.66 9.18
C PRO A 90 -5.78 -4.31 9.90
N VAL A 91 -5.28 -5.28 10.68
CA VAL A 91 -3.93 -5.26 11.25
C VAL A 91 -3.11 -6.33 10.57
N TYR A 92 -1.91 -5.96 10.18
CA TYR A 92 -1.06 -6.72 9.30
C TYR A 92 0.19 -7.21 10.01
N PHE A 93 0.61 -8.43 9.71
CA PHE A 93 1.74 -9.10 10.32
C PHE A 93 2.66 -9.67 9.23
N SER A 94 3.95 -9.37 9.33
CA SER A 94 4.98 -9.84 8.39
C SER A 94 6.04 -10.66 9.12
N ALA A 95 6.36 -11.82 8.55
CA ALA A 95 7.45 -12.70 8.98
C ALA A 95 8.70 -12.54 8.11
N LEU A 96 8.76 -11.53 7.22
CA LEU A 96 9.82 -11.37 6.22
C LEU A 96 11.22 -11.20 6.82
N ASP A 97 11.32 -10.66 8.04
CA ASP A 97 12.58 -10.50 8.76
C ASP A 97 13.03 -11.79 9.48
N SER A 98 12.23 -12.85 9.41
CA SER A 98 12.62 -14.16 9.94
C SER A 98 13.68 -14.79 9.05
N TYR A 99 14.69 -15.41 9.66
CA TYR A 99 15.78 -16.03 8.92
C TYR A 99 16.26 -17.32 9.58
N ASP A 100 16.81 -18.20 8.75
CA ASP A 100 17.52 -19.39 9.21
C ASP A 100 19.03 -19.13 9.19
N PRO A 101 19.79 -19.42 10.27
CA PRO A 101 21.24 -19.19 10.30
C PRO A 101 22.03 -19.98 9.25
N GLU A 102 21.46 -21.07 8.74
CA GLU A 102 22.03 -21.89 7.67
C GLU A 102 21.49 -21.51 6.28
N GLY A 103 20.53 -20.59 6.20
CA GLY A 103 19.91 -20.13 4.95
C GLY A 103 18.93 -21.14 4.35
N THR A 104 18.39 -22.06 5.15
CA THR A 104 17.37 -23.01 4.70
C THR A 104 16.04 -22.33 4.42
N THR A 105 15.22 -22.96 3.57
CA THR A 105 13.87 -22.47 3.28
C THR A 105 12.98 -22.61 4.52
N LEU A 106 12.30 -21.53 4.87
CA LEU A 106 11.42 -21.48 6.03
C LEU A 106 9.95 -21.79 5.67
N SER A 107 9.22 -22.24 6.68
CA SER A 107 7.76 -22.37 6.68
C SER A 107 7.14 -21.67 7.88
N TYR A 108 5.90 -21.21 7.73
CA TYR A 108 5.27 -20.27 8.67
C TYR A 108 3.89 -20.75 9.11
N ALA A 109 3.65 -20.68 10.42
CA ALA A 109 2.37 -20.95 11.06
C ALA A 109 1.97 -19.80 11.99
N TRP A 110 0.68 -19.52 12.07
CA TRP A 110 0.13 -18.37 12.78
C TRP A 110 -0.96 -18.82 13.75
N GLU A 111 -1.02 -18.20 14.93
CA GLU A 111 -2.11 -18.37 15.89
C GLU A 111 -2.58 -17.00 16.40
N VAL A 112 -3.89 -16.84 16.62
CA VAL A 112 -4.50 -15.68 17.26
C VAL A 112 -5.29 -16.15 18.48
N ASP A 113 -4.94 -15.65 19.66
CA ASP A 113 -5.49 -16.09 20.96
C ASP A 113 -5.47 -17.62 21.14
N GLY A 114 -4.41 -18.26 20.67
CA GLY A 114 -4.22 -19.72 20.72
C GLY A 114 -5.03 -20.51 19.68
N SER A 115 -5.78 -19.81 18.81
CA SER A 115 -6.48 -20.43 17.67
C SER A 115 -5.60 -20.40 16.43
N GLU A 116 -5.33 -21.57 15.86
CA GLU A 116 -4.52 -21.72 14.66
C GLU A 116 -5.20 -21.09 13.42
N ILE A 117 -4.42 -20.29 12.68
CA ILE A 117 -4.79 -19.73 11.40
C ILE A 117 -4.49 -20.76 10.30
N LYS A 118 -5.56 -21.31 9.73
CA LYS A 118 -5.49 -22.36 8.72
C LYS A 118 -5.58 -21.77 7.32
N ASP A 119 -5.09 -22.53 6.34
CA ASP A 119 -5.37 -22.17 4.94
C ASP A 119 -6.88 -22.05 4.77
N MET A 120 -7.34 -20.93 4.20
CA MET A 120 -8.57 -21.02 3.44
C MET A 120 -8.32 -22.04 2.35
N LYS A 121 -9.07 -23.13 2.37
CA LYS A 121 -9.30 -23.87 1.12
C LYS A 121 -9.89 -22.83 0.18
N ALA A 122 -9.11 -22.28 -0.75
CA ALA A 122 -9.68 -21.77 -1.98
C ALA A 122 -10.39 -22.99 -2.59
N PRO A 123 -11.72 -23.06 -2.62
CA PRO A 123 -12.38 -24.20 -3.24
C PRO A 123 -12.02 -24.16 -4.71
N LEU A 124 -11.32 -25.20 -5.15
CA LEU A 124 -11.16 -25.56 -6.56
C LEU A 124 -12.47 -26.12 -7.15
N ASP A 125 -13.61 -25.92 -6.48
CA ASP A 125 -14.91 -26.42 -6.90
C ASP A 125 -16.03 -25.55 -6.27
N PHE A 126 -16.53 -24.56 -7.01
CA PHE A 126 -17.71 -23.78 -6.62
C PHE A 126 -18.90 -24.18 -7.50
N SER A 127 -19.47 -25.36 -7.26
CA SER A 127 -20.88 -25.58 -7.57
C SER A 127 -21.72 -25.03 -6.41
N THR A 128 -22.32 -23.85 -6.64
CA THR A 128 -23.58 -23.38 -6.03
C THR A 128 -23.71 -23.50 -4.51
N GLN A 129 -23.31 -22.46 -3.77
CA GLN A 129 -24.05 -21.79 -2.68
C GLN A 129 -23.05 -20.97 -1.84
N LEU A 130 -22.88 -19.69 -2.19
CA LEU A 130 -22.29 -18.70 -1.28
C LEU A 130 -23.38 -18.36 -0.25
N LEU A 131 -23.31 -19.02 0.90
CA LEU A 131 -24.06 -18.65 2.08
C LEU A 131 -23.69 -17.23 2.48
N THR A 132 -24.72 -16.43 2.67
CA THR A 132 -24.75 -15.17 3.41
C THR A 132 -24.09 -15.35 4.78
N GLY A 133 -23.08 -14.54 5.10
CA GLY A 133 -22.45 -14.49 6.42
C GLY A 133 -20.93 -14.34 6.31
N TYR A 134 -20.42 -13.17 6.67
CA TYR A 134 -18.99 -12.95 6.88
C TYR A 134 -18.45 -13.91 7.94
N SER A 135 -17.36 -14.61 7.63
CA SER A 135 -16.50 -15.25 8.63
C SER A 135 -15.06 -15.40 8.10
N GLU A 136 -14.51 -14.31 7.54
CA GLU A 136 -13.08 -14.28 7.21
C GLU A 136 -12.42 -13.22 8.09
N ASP A 137 -12.10 -13.57 9.34
CA ASP A 137 -11.40 -12.70 10.29
C ASP A 137 -9.92 -12.49 9.92
N TYR A 138 -9.44 -13.09 8.83
CA TYR A 138 -8.06 -12.98 8.36
C TYR A 138 -7.86 -13.33 6.88
N ILE A 139 -6.74 -12.86 6.31
CA ILE A 139 -6.23 -13.20 4.97
C ILE A 139 -4.76 -13.62 5.09
N LEU A 140 -4.39 -14.76 4.51
CA LEU A 140 -3.03 -15.29 4.56
C LEU A 140 -2.40 -15.33 3.16
N SER A 141 -1.17 -14.85 3.03
CA SER A 141 -0.39 -14.94 1.78
C SER A 141 -0.11 -16.40 1.37
N LYS A 142 0.15 -16.64 0.09
CA LYS A 142 0.42 -17.98 -0.45
C LYS A 142 1.65 -18.65 0.18
N SER A 143 2.70 -17.89 0.44
CA SER A 143 3.92 -18.30 1.16
C SER A 143 3.72 -18.40 2.67
N ARG A 144 2.58 -17.91 3.18
CA ARG A 144 2.23 -17.80 4.60
C ARG A 144 3.14 -16.85 5.40
N GLU A 145 4.01 -16.08 4.75
CA GLU A 145 4.91 -15.13 5.41
C GLU A 145 4.24 -13.80 5.82
N LYS A 146 3.08 -13.50 5.22
CA LYS A 146 2.23 -12.34 5.55
C LYS A 146 0.83 -12.75 5.95
N LEU A 147 0.28 -12.12 6.99
CA LEU A 147 -1.07 -12.31 7.54
C LEU A 147 -1.74 -10.94 7.75
N ALA A 148 -3.00 -10.80 7.34
CA ALA A 148 -3.86 -9.69 7.73
C ALA A 148 -4.99 -10.24 8.61
N CYS A 149 -5.34 -9.56 9.70
CA CYS A 149 -6.44 -9.92 10.59
C CYS A 149 -7.39 -8.74 10.80
N PHE A 150 -8.68 -9.02 10.89
CA PHE A 150 -9.73 -8.04 11.16
C PHE A 150 -10.19 -8.20 12.60
N PHE A 151 -9.80 -7.26 13.47
CA PHE A 151 -10.13 -7.32 14.89
C PHE A 151 -11.32 -6.42 15.19
N ASN A 152 -12.51 -7.02 15.33
CA ASN A 152 -13.76 -6.27 15.53
C ASN A 152 -14.06 -5.96 17.00
N GLU A 153 -13.59 -6.78 17.94
CA GLU A 153 -13.83 -6.55 19.37
C GLU A 153 -12.68 -5.74 20.00
N PRO A 154 -12.98 -4.67 20.76
CA PRO A 154 -11.99 -3.92 21.52
C PRO A 154 -11.44 -4.75 22.68
N LYS A 155 -10.21 -5.25 22.53
CA LYS A 155 -9.48 -6.01 23.56
C LYS A 155 -8.02 -6.15 23.15
N LYS A 156 -7.25 -6.80 24.01
CA LYS A 156 -5.91 -7.26 23.66
C LYS A 156 -5.99 -8.63 23.00
N TYR A 157 -5.21 -8.80 21.92
CA TYR A 157 -5.07 -10.05 21.19
C TYR A 157 -3.62 -10.52 21.23
N ASN A 158 -3.41 -11.82 21.42
CA ASN A 158 -2.09 -12.42 21.31
C ASN A 158 -1.94 -13.06 19.93
N VAL A 159 -0.98 -12.57 19.15
CA VAL A 159 -0.65 -13.12 17.84
C VAL A 159 0.70 -13.82 17.94
N LYS A 160 0.72 -15.09 17.56
CA LYS A 160 1.92 -15.93 17.57
C LYS A 160 2.31 -16.30 16.16
N LEU A 161 3.57 -16.06 15.83
CA LEU A 161 4.24 -16.57 14.63
C LEU A 161 5.13 -17.74 15.05
N THR A 162 5.06 -18.85 14.32
CA THR A 162 5.99 -19.97 14.40
C THR A 162 6.69 -20.14 13.06
N VAL A 163 8.01 -20.19 13.10
CA VAL A 163 8.91 -20.34 11.95
C VAL A 163 9.63 -21.68 12.06
N SER A 164 9.64 -22.46 10.99
CA SER A 164 10.22 -23.81 10.96
C SER A 164 11.11 -24.00 9.72
N ASP A 165 12.30 -24.57 9.93
CA ASP A 165 13.21 -25.03 8.87
C ASP A 165 12.91 -26.48 8.43
N GLY A 166 11.88 -27.11 9.01
CA GLY A 166 11.50 -28.51 8.79
C GLY A 166 12.10 -29.51 9.79
N ILE A 167 13.00 -29.07 10.68
CA ILE A 167 13.64 -29.86 11.74
C ILE A 167 13.45 -29.19 13.10
N LEU A 168 13.75 -27.90 13.20
CA LEU A 168 13.63 -27.05 14.38
C LEU A 168 12.65 -25.91 14.12
N GLU A 169 12.10 -25.39 15.21
CA GLU A 169 11.12 -24.32 15.17
C GLU A 169 11.46 -23.25 16.21
N ASN A 170 11.05 -22.02 15.90
CA ASN A 170 11.10 -20.90 16.81
C ASN A 170 9.80 -20.10 16.72
N SER A 171 9.35 -19.52 17.82
CA SER A 171 8.12 -18.74 17.85
C SER A 171 8.32 -17.41 18.56
N VAL A 172 7.60 -16.40 18.07
CA VAL A 172 7.44 -15.10 18.73
C VAL A 172 5.95 -14.85 18.97
N VAL A 173 5.63 -14.25 20.12
CA VAL A 173 4.26 -13.85 20.47
C VAL A 173 4.26 -12.35 20.73
N VAL A 174 3.34 -11.63 20.10
CA VAL A 174 3.09 -10.22 20.38
C VAL A 174 1.66 -10.03 20.84
N THR A 175 1.48 -9.19 21.86
CA THR A 175 0.17 -8.72 22.29
C THR A 175 -0.10 -7.38 21.63
N ILE A 176 -1.13 -7.30 20.79
CA ILE A 176 -1.63 -6.04 20.27
C ILE A 176 -2.82 -5.56 21.10
N ASN A 177 -2.99 -4.24 21.20
CA ASN A 177 -4.17 -3.63 21.77
C ASN A 177 -5.08 -3.14 20.64
N VAL A 178 -6.36 -3.46 20.68
CA VAL A 178 -7.36 -3.01 19.70
C VAL A 178 -8.44 -2.25 20.45
N GLU A 179 -8.77 -1.06 19.95
CA GLU A 179 -9.73 -0.16 20.58
C GLU A 179 -10.73 0.37 19.54
N MET A 180 -11.95 0.73 19.99
CA MET A 180 -12.85 1.51 19.13
C MET A 180 -12.29 2.93 19.05
N GLN A 181 -12.18 3.45 17.83
CA GLN A 181 -11.95 4.87 17.68
C GLN A 181 -13.28 5.58 17.90
N ASP A 182 -13.38 6.39 18.95
CA ASP A 182 -14.46 7.36 19.02
C ASP A 182 -14.27 8.32 17.84
N ALA A 183 -15.30 8.44 16.99
CA ALA A 183 -15.24 9.33 15.85
C ALA A 183 -15.07 10.78 16.35
N VAL A 184 -13.84 11.30 16.27
CA VAL A 184 -13.51 12.68 16.67
C VAL A 184 -14.25 13.70 15.78
N ILE A 185 -14.72 13.25 14.62
CA ILE A 185 -15.56 14.00 13.68
C ILE A 185 -16.89 13.28 13.55
N GLU A 186 -17.98 13.99 13.83
CA GLU A 186 -19.32 13.43 13.79
C GLU A 186 -19.77 13.20 12.34
N PRO A 187 -20.24 11.98 11.98
CA PRO A 187 -20.89 11.76 10.71
C PRO A 187 -22.23 12.52 10.68
N VAL A 188 -22.46 13.27 9.61
CA VAL A 188 -23.70 14.01 9.37
C VAL A 188 -24.76 13.08 8.78
N LYS A 189 -24.33 12.16 7.91
CA LYS A 189 -25.23 11.28 7.17
C LYS A 189 -24.53 9.99 6.76
N GLU A 190 -25.21 8.87 6.93
CA GLU A 190 -24.78 7.56 6.45
C GLU A 190 -25.37 7.27 5.06
N HIS A 191 -24.58 6.63 4.21
CA HIS A 191 -24.96 6.16 2.87
C HIS A 191 -24.55 4.71 2.70
N ASN A 192 -25.50 3.88 2.25
CA ASN A 192 -25.28 2.47 1.96
C ASN A 192 -25.53 2.24 0.47
N PHE A 193 -24.54 1.70 -0.24
CA PHE A 193 -24.61 1.59 -1.69
C PHE A 193 -23.64 0.55 -2.23
N ASN A 194 -23.81 0.20 -3.50
CA ASN A 194 -22.96 -0.76 -4.18
C ASN A 194 -21.99 -0.06 -5.13
N VAL A 195 -20.73 -0.48 -5.09
CA VAL A 195 -19.67 -0.07 -6.04
C VAL A 195 -19.23 -1.27 -6.84
N ILE A 196 -19.46 -1.21 -8.15
CA ILE A 196 -18.97 -2.24 -9.07
C ILE A 196 -17.67 -1.75 -9.69
N ILE A 197 -16.61 -2.54 -9.56
CA ILE A 197 -15.33 -2.32 -10.20
C ILE A 197 -15.16 -3.41 -11.25
N GLN A 198 -15.20 -3.03 -12.52
CA GLN A 198 -15.07 -3.94 -13.65
C GLN A 198 -13.79 -3.63 -14.42
N CYS A 199 -13.02 -4.67 -14.74
CA CYS A 199 -11.92 -4.59 -15.68
C CYS A 199 -12.26 -5.38 -16.94
N LEU A 200 -12.06 -4.76 -18.10
CA LEU A 200 -12.27 -5.33 -19.43
C LEU A 200 -10.92 -5.43 -20.17
N LEU A 201 -10.66 -6.56 -20.82
CA LEU A 201 -9.53 -6.77 -21.72
C LEU A 201 -10.04 -7.15 -23.10
N THR A 202 -9.80 -6.31 -24.11
CA THR A 202 -10.18 -6.55 -25.49
C THR A 202 -8.94 -6.80 -26.35
N ASN A 203 -8.86 -7.96 -27.01
CA ASN A 203 -7.77 -8.27 -27.95
C ASN A 203 -8.24 -8.11 -29.41
N LYS A 204 -7.81 -7.02 -30.05
CA LYS A 204 -8.02 -6.74 -31.49
C LYS A 204 -6.80 -7.12 -32.35
N SER A 205 -5.70 -7.51 -31.72
CA SER A 205 -4.46 -7.90 -32.39
C SER A 205 -4.56 -9.33 -32.92
N SER A 206 -3.90 -9.65 -34.04
CA SER A 206 -3.83 -11.02 -34.57
C SER A 206 -3.04 -12.01 -33.68
N ILE A 207 -2.50 -11.55 -32.55
CA ILE A 207 -1.68 -12.33 -31.64
C ILE A 207 -2.55 -12.86 -30.52
N LYS A 208 -2.42 -14.16 -30.25
CA LYS A 208 -3.15 -14.84 -29.17
C LYS A 208 -2.56 -14.49 -27.81
N LEU A 209 -3.41 -14.16 -26.84
CA LEU A 209 -3.02 -13.91 -25.45
C LEU A 209 -3.27 -15.17 -24.60
N ARG A 210 -2.39 -15.44 -23.62
CA ARG A 210 -2.41 -16.62 -22.75
C ARG A 210 -1.91 -16.29 -21.34
N ASN A 211 -2.08 -17.20 -20.38
CA ASN A 211 -1.72 -17.00 -18.97
C ASN A 211 -2.32 -15.69 -18.44
N ILE A 212 -3.63 -15.56 -18.61
CA ILE A 212 -4.33 -14.30 -18.37
C ILE A 212 -4.74 -14.27 -16.90
N GLU A 213 -4.39 -13.17 -16.24
CA GLU A 213 -4.79 -12.87 -14.87
C GLU A 213 -5.28 -11.43 -14.80
N CYS A 214 -6.32 -11.16 -14.01
CA CYS A 214 -6.81 -9.80 -13.75
C CYS A 214 -6.63 -9.48 -12.27
N TYR A 215 -6.18 -8.27 -11.96
CA TYR A 215 -6.02 -7.77 -10.60
C TYR A 215 -6.91 -6.54 -10.41
N ILE A 216 -7.79 -6.58 -9.43
CA ILE A 216 -8.69 -5.47 -9.11
C ILE A 216 -8.39 -4.98 -7.70
N ARG A 217 -8.07 -3.69 -7.58
CA ARG A 217 -7.91 -3.02 -6.28
C ARG A 217 -9.21 -3.10 -5.52
N THR A 218 -9.16 -3.73 -4.36
CA THR A 218 -10.33 -4.07 -3.56
C THR A 218 -10.44 -3.04 -2.44
N PRO A 219 -11.58 -2.34 -2.31
CA PRO A 219 -11.83 -1.47 -1.16
C PRO A 219 -11.66 -2.23 0.16
N GLN A 220 -11.14 -1.55 1.18
CA GLN A 220 -10.94 -2.08 2.53
C GLN A 220 -11.63 -1.19 3.57
N ASP A 221 -11.80 -1.71 4.78
CA ASP A 221 -12.31 -0.93 5.91
C ASP A 221 -11.30 0.14 6.29
N TYR A 222 -11.74 1.40 6.30
CA TYR A 222 -10.98 2.53 6.82
C TYR A 222 -11.90 3.37 7.70
N TYR A 223 -12.17 2.85 8.89
CA TYR A 223 -12.94 3.55 9.90
C TYR A 223 -12.28 4.91 10.25
N PRO A 224 -13.06 5.99 10.44
CA PRO A 224 -14.52 6.03 10.37
C PRO A 224 -15.08 6.17 8.95
N PHE A 225 -14.28 6.54 7.95
CA PHE A 225 -14.74 7.10 6.67
C PHE A 225 -15.45 6.12 5.73
N GLN A 226 -15.07 4.84 5.75
CA GLN A 226 -15.70 3.79 4.93
C GLN A 226 -15.67 2.44 5.64
N ILE A 227 -16.75 1.68 5.44
CA ILE A 227 -16.92 0.30 5.89
C ILE A 227 -17.35 -0.53 4.68
N ILE A 228 -16.71 -1.68 4.49
CA ILE A 228 -16.91 -2.61 3.39
C ILE A 228 -17.69 -3.82 3.91
N ASN A 229 -19.02 -3.70 3.82
CA ASN A 229 -19.96 -4.69 4.32
C ASN A 229 -19.92 -6.00 3.55
N LYS A 230 -19.56 -5.98 2.26
CA LYS A 230 -19.43 -7.17 1.39
C LYS A 230 -18.54 -6.93 0.18
N ILE A 231 -17.59 -7.82 -0.09
CA ILE A 231 -16.99 -7.95 -1.43
C ILE A 231 -17.51 -9.22 -2.10
N THR A 232 -18.17 -9.07 -3.25
CA THR A 232 -18.69 -10.17 -4.07
C THR A 232 -18.00 -10.17 -5.44
N PRO A 233 -17.08 -11.11 -5.72
CA PRO A 233 -16.50 -11.22 -7.06
C PRO A 233 -17.48 -11.90 -8.03
N GLU A 234 -17.48 -11.45 -9.28
CA GLU A 234 -18.27 -12.08 -10.35
C GLU A 234 -17.58 -13.36 -10.83
N ILE A 235 -18.29 -14.48 -10.75
CA ILE A 235 -17.82 -15.78 -11.23
C ILE A 235 -18.41 -16.01 -12.62
N THR A 236 -17.54 -15.98 -13.64
CA THR A 236 -17.90 -16.34 -15.01
C THR A 236 -17.35 -17.72 -15.36
N GLN A 237 -17.84 -18.32 -16.43
CA GLN A 237 -17.35 -19.60 -16.95
C GLN A 237 -15.86 -19.63 -17.34
N ASP A 238 -15.22 -18.46 -17.46
CA ASP A 238 -13.83 -18.33 -17.91
C ASP A 238 -12.84 -18.15 -16.75
N VAL A 239 -13.35 -17.83 -15.55
CA VAL A 239 -12.55 -17.68 -14.33
C VAL A 239 -12.39 -19.04 -13.66
N VAL A 240 -11.14 -19.45 -13.42
CA VAL A 240 -10.79 -20.75 -12.82
C VAL A 240 -10.43 -20.64 -11.34
N SER A 241 -9.88 -19.51 -10.92
CA SER A 241 -9.65 -19.25 -9.50
C SER A 241 -9.72 -17.76 -9.21
N ILE A 242 -10.21 -17.44 -8.01
CA ILE A 242 -10.17 -16.10 -7.45
C ILE A 242 -9.32 -16.16 -6.19
N GLY A 243 -8.41 -15.22 -6.03
CA GLY A 243 -7.55 -15.08 -4.87
C GLY A 243 -7.49 -13.64 -4.39
N ARG A 244 -6.82 -13.43 -3.27
CA ARG A 244 -6.55 -12.12 -2.67
C ARG A 244 -5.05 -12.00 -2.38
N ILE A 245 -4.47 -10.84 -2.63
CA ILE A 245 -3.04 -10.57 -2.47
C ILE A 245 -2.89 -9.15 -1.91
N PHE A 246 -1.93 -8.96 -1.01
CA PHE A 246 -1.51 -7.65 -0.55
C PHE A 246 -0.22 -7.21 -1.25
N ASP A 247 -0.11 -5.92 -1.50
CA ASP A 247 1.18 -5.30 -1.80
C ASP A 247 1.99 -5.09 -0.50
N ASP A 248 3.16 -4.44 -0.59
CA ASP A 248 3.99 -4.15 0.58
C ASP A 248 3.44 -3.03 1.47
N GLU A 249 2.50 -2.24 0.97
CA GLU A 249 1.77 -1.20 1.70
C GLU A 249 0.43 -1.70 2.26
N TRP A 250 0.17 -3.01 2.11
CA TRP A 250 -1.05 -3.67 2.54
C TRP A 250 -2.34 -3.23 1.84
N ASN A 251 -2.21 -2.73 0.61
CA ASN A 251 -3.33 -2.56 -0.30
C ASN A 251 -3.78 -3.91 -0.83
N LEU A 252 -5.08 -4.16 -0.82
CA LEU A 252 -5.67 -5.44 -1.22
C LEU A 252 -6.00 -5.48 -2.71
N LEU A 253 -5.55 -6.54 -3.39
CA LEU A 253 -5.94 -6.89 -4.75
C LEU A 253 -6.72 -8.20 -4.78
N THR A 254 -7.88 -8.19 -5.44
CA THR A 254 -8.59 -9.41 -5.85
C THR A 254 -8.02 -9.87 -7.20
N ASN A 255 -7.48 -11.08 -7.23
CA ASN A 255 -6.89 -11.70 -8.42
C ASN A 255 -7.86 -12.71 -9.04
N PHE A 256 -8.05 -12.64 -10.35
CA PHE A 256 -8.81 -13.58 -11.16
C PHE A 256 -7.86 -14.30 -12.11
N LYS A 257 -7.89 -15.63 -12.15
CA LYS A 257 -7.12 -16.43 -13.12
C LYS A 257 -8.02 -17.04 -14.17
N PHE A 258 -7.56 -16.98 -15.42
CA PHE A 258 -8.27 -17.51 -16.57
C PHE A 258 -7.49 -18.67 -17.18
N ASP A 259 -8.18 -19.77 -17.50
CA ASP A 259 -7.58 -20.92 -18.19
C ASP A 259 -7.66 -20.78 -19.72
N LYS A 260 -8.61 -19.98 -20.20
CA LYS A 260 -8.76 -19.73 -21.63
C LYS A 260 -7.81 -18.66 -22.13
N SER A 261 -7.29 -18.90 -23.32
CA SER A 261 -6.57 -17.94 -24.13
C SER A 261 -7.49 -17.06 -24.97
N LEU A 262 -7.09 -15.82 -25.24
CA LEU A 262 -7.89 -14.84 -26.00
C LEU A 262 -7.39 -14.68 -27.45
N SER A 263 -8.21 -15.09 -28.43
CA SER A 263 -7.92 -15.04 -29.88
C SER A 263 -8.88 -14.09 -30.62
N VAL A 264 -8.49 -13.59 -31.80
CA VAL A 264 -9.32 -12.66 -32.61
C VAL A 264 -10.60 -13.31 -33.14
N GLY A 265 -11.69 -12.55 -33.12
CA GLY A 265 -12.75 -12.66 -34.12
C GLY A 265 -14.06 -13.31 -33.69
N LYS A 266 -14.13 -13.98 -32.53
CA LYS A 266 -15.40 -14.35 -31.86
C LYS A 266 -15.20 -14.41 -30.35
N GLY A 267 -15.71 -13.42 -29.60
CA GLY A 267 -15.63 -13.38 -28.13
C GLY A 267 -14.33 -12.82 -27.54
N GLY A 268 -13.68 -11.87 -28.23
CA GLY A 268 -12.35 -11.34 -27.89
C GLY A 268 -12.30 -10.35 -26.73
N GLU A 269 -13.10 -10.58 -25.68
CA GLU A 269 -13.07 -9.79 -24.46
C GLU A 269 -13.13 -10.68 -23.22
N PHE A 270 -12.27 -10.40 -22.22
CA PHE A 270 -12.46 -10.90 -20.87
C PHE A 270 -12.90 -9.78 -19.95
N SER A 271 -13.78 -10.13 -19.00
CA SER A 271 -14.25 -9.26 -17.94
C SER A 271 -13.99 -9.92 -16.59
N SER A 272 -13.50 -9.14 -15.65
CA SER A 272 -13.53 -9.45 -14.23
C SER A 272 -14.23 -8.31 -13.52
N SER A 273 -15.06 -8.62 -12.54
CA SER A 273 -15.66 -7.59 -11.70
C SER A 273 -15.75 -8.01 -10.24
N ILE A 274 -15.72 -7.01 -9.36
CA ILE A 274 -16.14 -7.15 -7.97
C ILE A 274 -17.23 -6.13 -7.68
N THR A 275 -18.20 -6.52 -6.86
CA THR A 275 -19.18 -5.63 -6.25
C THR A 275 -18.84 -5.47 -4.78
N ALA A 276 -18.61 -4.24 -4.36
CA ALA A 276 -18.46 -3.85 -2.97
C ALA A 276 -19.79 -3.27 -2.45
N ASP A 277 -20.35 -3.87 -1.40
CA ASP A 277 -21.39 -3.28 -0.55
C ASP A 277 -20.68 -2.40 0.47
N VAL A 278 -20.99 -1.11 0.47
CA VAL A 278 -20.23 -0.08 1.16
C VAL A 278 -21.16 0.77 2.01
N THR A 279 -20.75 1.01 3.26
CA THR A 279 -21.25 2.10 4.09
C THR A 279 -20.22 3.23 4.11
N MET A 280 -20.62 4.44 3.73
CA MET A 280 -19.80 5.64 3.86
C MET A 280 -20.59 6.74 4.56
N TYR A 281 -19.86 7.73 5.07
CA TYR A 281 -20.45 8.84 5.80
C TYR A 281 -20.08 10.20 5.20
N GLU A 282 -21.04 11.12 5.20
CA GLU A 282 -20.77 12.55 5.10
C GLU A 282 -20.27 13.05 6.45
N TYR A 283 -19.25 13.92 6.45
CA TYR A 283 -18.67 14.50 7.66
C TYR A 283 -18.76 16.03 7.65
N ASP A 284 -18.95 16.62 8.82
CA ASP A 284 -18.78 18.06 9.03
C ASP A 284 -17.45 18.34 9.74
N PHE A 285 -16.45 18.74 8.96
CA PHE A 285 -15.12 19.10 9.48
C PHE A 285 -15.06 20.51 10.10
N LYS A 286 -16.17 21.29 10.18
CA LYS A 286 -16.20 22.69 10.65
C LYS A 286 -15.73 22.91 12.10
N ARG A 287 -15.23 21.90 12.81
CA ARG A 287 -14.77 21.95 14.20
C ARG A 287 -13.36 21.40 14.44
N ILE A 288 -12.54 21.19 13.41
CA ILE A 288 -11.15 20.80 13.61
C ILE A 288 -10.32 22.01 14.02
N GLU A 289 -9.80 22.01 15.25
CA GLU A 289 -8.82 22.97 15.74
C GLU A 289 -7.66 22.23 16.38
N THR A 290 -6.46 22.39 15.83
CA THR A 290 -5.23 21.74 16.31
C THR A 290 -4.36 22.67 17.15
N LYS A 291 -4.90 23.82 17.57
CA LYS A 291 -4.13 24.85 18.27
C LYS A 291 -3.69 24.34 19.65
N GLY A 292 -2.38 24.28 19.85
CA GLY A 292 -1.79 23.79 21.10
C GLY A 292 -1.88 22.28 21.29
N MET A 293 -2.20 21.55 20.22
CA MET A 293 -2.08 20.10 20.16
C MET A 293 -0.76 19.74 19.48
N ASP A 294 -0.06 18.77 20.05
CA ASP A 294 1.20 18.26 19.50
C ASP A 294 0.98 16.83 18.97
N TYR A 295 1.82 16.43 18.02
CA TYR A 295 1.91 15.02 17.65
C TYR A 295 2.48 14.21 18.81
N GLU A 296 2.00 12.99 18.97
CA GLU A 296 2.50 12.07 19.98
C GLU A 296 3.85 11.47 19.55
N TYR A 297 4.69 11.11 20.53
CA TYR A 297 6.00 10.53 20.27
C TYR A 297 6.26 9.33 21.20
N PRO A 298 6.84 8.24 20.69
CA PRO A 298 7.18 8.00 19.28
C PRO A 298 5.95 7.64 18.44
N ASP A 299 5.78 8.29 17.28
CA ASP A 299 4.73 7.96 16.30
C ASP A 299 5.41 7.49 14.99
N GLU A 300 5.22 6.22 14.64
CA GLU A 300 5.82 5.60 13.44
C GLU A 300 5.29 6.24 12.15
N ASP A 301 4.01 6.63 12.11
CA ASP A 301 3.45 7.33 10.96
C ASP A 301 4.08 8.70 10.80
N LEU A 302 4.34 9.39 11.90
CA LEU A 302 5.03 10.69 11.87
C LEU A 302 6.44 10.53 11.31
N LEU A 303 7.19 9.53 11.78
CA LEU A 303 8.53 9.25 11.27
C LEU A 303 8.53 8.83 9.80
N ARG A 304 7.51 8.11 9.33
CA ARG A 304 7.42 7.64 7.95
C ARG A 304 6.91 8.71 6.99
N TYR A 305 5.76 9.30 7.32
CA TYR A 305 5.01 10.18 6.43
C TYR A 305 5.40 11.65 6.52
N THR A 306 6.57 11.96 7.09
CA THR A 306 7.24 13.27 6.98
C THR A 306 8.53 13.22 6.16
N GLN A 307 8.92 12.03 5.67
CA GLN A 307 10.16 11.84 4.90
C GLN A 307 9.93 11.93 3.40
N GLU A 308 11.06 12.03 2.68
CA GLU A 308 11.08 11.87 1.24
C GLU A 308 10.60 10.49 0.81
N ASP A 309 10.03 10.47 -0.38
CA ASP A 309 9.42 9.28 -0.96
C ASP A 309 9.40 9.45 -2.48
N LEU A 310 9.04 8.40 -3.21
CA LEU A 310 9.07 8.43 -4.66
C LEU A 310 8.13 9.52 -5.21
N TYR A 311 8.71 10.45 -5.98
CA TYR A 311 8.09 11.68 -6.48
C TYR A 311 7.74 12.73 -5.41
N ILE A 312 7.82 12.41 -4.13
CA ILE A 312 7.61 13.33 -3.00
C ILE A 312 9.00 13.79 -2.52
N ASP A 313 9.63 14.66 -3.30
CA ASP A 313 10.96 15.21 -3.00
C ASP A 313 10.86 16.39 -2.01
N CYS A 314 10.34 16.13 -0.80
CA CYS A 314 10.06 17.17 0.20
C CYS A 314 11.30 17.87 0.77
N ASN A 315 12.49 17.25 0.72
CA ASN A 315 13.74 17.90 1.12
C ASN A 315 14.33 18.80 0.01
N ASN A 316 13.71 18.83 -1.17
CA ASN A 316 14.13 19.71 -2.25
C ASN A 316 14.01 21.19 -1.81
N PRO A 317 15.08 22.01 -1.95
CA PRO A 317 15.06 23.40 -1.51
C PRO A 317 13.92 24.24 -2.09
N VAL A 318 13.46 23.93 -3.32
CA VAL A 318 12.35 24.63 -3.97
C VAL A 318 11.02 24.30 -3.30
N ILE A 319 10.83 23.06 -2.87
CA ILE A 319 9.64 22.62 -2.12
C ILE A 319 9.64 23.24 -0.72
N ILE A 320 10.77 23.21 -0.03
CA ILE A 320 10.93 23.83 1.29
C ILE A 320 10.59 25.33 1.23
N ASP A 321 11.12 26.06 0.24
CA ASP A 321 10.82 27.49 0.07
C ASP A 321 9.34 27.74 -0.23
N ALA A 322 8.74 26.94 -1.11
CA ALA A 322 7.32 27.04 -1.42
C ALA A 322 6.44 26.76 -0.20
N ALA A 323 6.78 25.75 0.60
CA ALA A 323 6.06 25.36 1.81
C ALA A 323 6.12 26.47 2.86
N LYS A 324 7.32 27.01 3.13
CA LYS A 324 7.53 28.17 4.03
C LYS A 324 6.77 29.40 3.56
N LYS A 325 6.79 29.69 2.25
CA LYS A 325 6.05 30.81 1.66
C LYS A 325 4.54 30.64 1.81
N ALA A 326 4.03 29.42 1.62
CA ALA A 326 2.60 29.12 1.73
C ALA A 326 2.13 29.21 3.20
N ALA A 327 2.82 28.56 4.13
CA ALA A 327 2.46 28.55 5.54
C ALA A 327 2.65 29.92 6.22
N GLY A 328 3.70 30.65 5.83
CA GLY A 328 4.09 31.91 6.47
C GLY A 328 4.56 31.67 7.91
N GLY A 329 4.12 32.51 8.84
CA GLY A 329 4.39 32.35 10.28
C GLY A 329 3.33 31.51 11.03
N GLU A 330 2.53 30.72 10.31
CA GLU A 330 1.55 29.83 10.95
C GLU A 330 2.23 28.66 11.63
N THR A 331 1.71 28.26 12.79
CA THR A 331 2.22 27.09 13.54
C THR A 331 1.12 26.09 13.87
N ASP A 332 -0.15 26.41 13.60
CA ASP A 332 -1.28 25.52 13.83
C ASP A 332 -1.42 24.54 12.65
N PRO A 333 -1.21 23.21 12.84
CA PRO A 333 -1.11 22.24 11.74
C PRO A 333 -2.28 22.27 10.75
N VAL A 334 -3.52 22.33 11.23
CA VAL A 334 -4.71 22.41 10.35
C VAL A 334 -4.74 23.70 9.52
N LYS A 335 -4.26 24.82 10.09
CA LYS A 335 -4.18 26.11 9.37
C LYS A 335 -3.03 26.13 8.39
N MET A 336 -1.90 25.51 8.72
CA MET A 336 -0.77 25.31 7.80
C MET A 336 -1.22 24.47 6.61
N ALA A 337 -1.85 23.32 6.86
CA ALA A 337 -2.41 22.46 5.82
C ALA A 337 -3.37 23.23 4.90
N LYS A 338 -4.30 24.00 5.48
CA LYS A 338 -5.21 24.87 4.72
C LYS A 338 -4.49 25.91 3.85
N LYS A 339 -3.46 26.57 4.38
CA LYS A 339 -2.68 27.57 3.64
C LYS A 339 -1.91 26.94 2.48
N ILE A 340 -1.31 25.78 2.72
CA ILE A 340 -0.60 25.00 1.70
C ILE A 340 -1.58 24.49 0.64
N TYR A 341 -2.76 24.00 1.03
CA TYR A 341 -3.83 23.60 0.11
C TYR A 341 -4.18 24.76 -0.83
N ASN A 342 -4.44 25.94 -0.27
CA ASN A 342 -4.80 27.11 -1.06
C ASN A 342 -3.65 27.54 -1.98
N TYR A 343 -2.40 27.40 -1.54
CA TYR A 343 -1.25 27.67 -2.38
C TYR A 343 -1.22 26.74 -3.59
N VAL A 344 -1.33 25.42 -3.38
CA VAL A 344 -1.33 24.41 -4.46
C VAL A 344 -2.49 24.63 -5.42
N ALA A 345 -3.71 24.77 -4.89
CA ALA A 345 -4.92 24.99 -5.69
C ALA A 345 -4.83 26.25 -6.58
N ASN A 346 -4.19 27.32 -6.09
CA ASN A 346 -3.98 28.55 -6.87
C ASN A 346 -2.76 28.48 -7.81
N LYS A 347 -1.79 27.59 -7.51
CA LYS A 347 -0.53 27.49 -8.25
C LYS A 347 -0.65 26.60 -9.49
N LEU A 348 -1.49 25.58 -9.43
CA LEU A 348 -1.66 24.60 -10.50
C LEU A 348 -2.92 24.87 -11.34
N TYR A 349 -2.81 24.63 -12.64
CA TYR A 349 -3.95 24.51 -13.56
C TYR A 349 -4.24 23.04 -13.87
N TYR A 350 -5.52 22.65 -13.89
CA TYR A 350 -5.90 21.27 -14.18
C TYR A 350 -5.70 20.95 -15.68
N ASP A 351 -4.95 19.90 -15.99
CA ASP A 351 -4.60 19.47 -17.34
C ASP A 351 -5.64 18.49 -17.91
N PHE A 352 -6.79 19.04 -18.32
CA PHE A 352 -7.88 18.25 -18.92
C PHE A 352 -7.48 17.44 -20.17
N PRO A 353 -6.65 17.97 -21.10
CA PRO A 353 -6.13 17.17 -22.21
C PRO A 353 -5.39 15.92 -21.73
N ARG A 354 -4.47 16.07 -20.77
CA ARG A 354 -3.70 14.94 -20.23
C ARG A 354 -4.58 13.90 -19.54
N ALA A 355 -5.56 14.35 -18.75
CA ALA A 355 -6.54 13.47 -18.12
C ALA A 355 -7.37 12.68 -19.16
N LYS A 356 -7.80 13.36 -20.24
CA LYS A 356 -8.56 12.73 -21.33
C LYS A 356 -7.73 11.71 -22.12
N GLU A 357 -6.44 11.99 -22.29
CA GLU A 357 -5.50 11.07 -22.95
C GLU A 357 -5.04 9.92 -22.04
N LYS A 358 -5.46 9.92 -20.77
CA LYS A 358 -5.03 8.95 -19.74
C LYS A 358 -3.49 8.89 -19.61
N ASP A 359 -2.82 10.03 -19.82
CA ASP A 359 -1.39 10.15 -19.64
C ASP A 359 -1.09 10.43 -18.15
N TYR A 360 -0.90 9.34 -17.42
CA TYR A 360 -0.59 9.37 -16.00
C TYR A 360 0.91 9.30 -15.73
N LYS A 361 1.75 9.82 -16.65
CA LYS A 361 3.17 9.98 -16.38
C LYS A 361 3.36 10.79 -15.11
N LEU A 362 4.20 10.24 -14.24
CA LEU A 362 4.48 10.77 -12.91
C LEU A 362 5.68 11.70 -12.96
N MET A 363 5.67 12.69 -12.08
CA MET A 363 6.68 13.73 -11.98
C MET A 363 6.97 14.00 -10.51
N ASN A 364 8.21 14.36 -10.20
CA ASN A 364 8.57 14.81 -8.86
C ASN A 364 7.79 16.09 -8.49
N ALA A 365 7.50 16.29 -7.22
CA ALA A 365 6.79 17.47 -6.72
C ALA A 365 7.48 18.78 -7.17
N SER A 366 8.82 18.83 -7.15
CA SER A 366 9.56 20.01 -7.63
C SER A 366 9.36 20.30 -9.13
N GLU A 367 9.19 19.26 -9.95
CA GLU A 367 8.87 19.40 -11.37
C GLU A 367 7.42 19.89 -11.55
N ILE A 368 6.47 19.30 -10.82
CA ILE A 368 5.06 19.71 -10.82
C ILE A 368 4.92 21.19 -10.45
N LEU A 369 5.61 21.63 -9.40
CA LEU A 369 5.61 23.03 -8.97
C LEU A 369 6.14 23.98 -10.05
N LYS A 370 7.13 23.53 -10.82
CA LYS A 370 7.74 24.29 -11.92
C LYS A 370 6.84 24.36 -13.15
N THR A 371 6.20 23.25 -13.53
CA THR A 371 5.31 23.19 -14.70
C THR A 371 4.02 23.98 -14.46
N GLY A 372 3.52 24.02 -13.22
CA GLY A 372 2.35 24.79 -12.83
C GLY A 372 1.02 24.21 -13.38
N LYS A 373 1.02 22.96 -13.83
CA LYS A 373 -0.18 22.27 -14.31
C LYS A 373 -0.10 20.76 -14.06
N GLY A 374 -1.25 20.12 -13.90
CA GLY A 374 -1.31 18.69 -13.63
C GLY A 374 -2.73 18.11 -13.51
N VAL A 375 -2.82 16.82 -13.23
CA VAL A 375 -4.07 16.09 -12.91
C VAL A 375 -4.13 15.76 -11.41
N CYS A 376 -5.18 15.09 -10.93
CA CYS A 376 -5.37 14.78 -9.50
C CYS A 376 -4.12 14.22 -8.81
N THR A 377 -3.42 13.27 -9.44
CA THR A 377 -2.16 12.72 -8.93
C THR A 377 -1.09 13.79 -8.67
N ASP A 378 -0.89 14.75 -9.58
CA ASP A 378 0.13 15.79 -9.42
C ASP A 378 -0.22 16.77 -8.31
N TYR A 379 -1.51 17.11 -8.18
CA TYR A 379 -2.00 17.96 -7.09
C TYR A 379 -1.73 17.28 -5.74
N SER A 380 -2.03 15.98 -5.63
CA SER A 380 -1.76 15.19 -4.43
C SER A 380 -0.26 15.12 -4.11
N ILE A 381 0.59 14.79 -5.09
CA ILE A 381 2.06 14.70 -4.91
C ILE A 381 2.64 16.03 -4.43
N LEU A 382 2.29 17.15 -5.08
CA LEU A 382 2.79 18.46 -4.68
C LEU A 382 2.29 18.87 -3.29
N TYR A 383 1.01 18.60 -2.99
CA TYR A 383 0.44 18.93 -1.70
C TYR A 383 1.11 18.15 -0.56
N ILE A 384 1.29 16.83 -0.73
CA ILE A 384 2.02 15.97 0.21
C ILE A 384 3.45 16.49 0.41
N ALA A 385 4.19 16.75 -0.66
CA ALA A 385 5.59 17.20 -0.53
C ALA A 385 5.72 18.51 0.26
N MET A 386 4.80 19.45 0.07
CA MET A 386 4.78 20.72 0.81
C MET A 386 4.33 20.54 2.28
N LEU A 387 3.39 19.63 2.55
CA LEU A 387 2.98 19.26 3.92
C LEU A 387 4.14 18.61 4.68
N ARG A 388 4.80 17.61 4.08
CA ARG A 388 5.95 16.91 4.68
C ARG A 388 7.13 17.83 4.92
N ALA A 389 7.42 18.75 4.00
CA ALA A 389 8.41 19.82 4.18
C ALA A 389 8.06 20.80 5.32
N SER A 390 6.82 20.77 5.79
CA SER A 390 6.31 21.53 6.93
C SER A 390 6.08 20.64 8.16
N GLU A 391 6.65 19.43 8.18
CA GLU A 391 6.55 18.44 9.27
C GLU A 391 5.11 17.95 9.55
N ILE A 392 4.21 18.04 8.56
CA ILE A 392 2.83 17.53 8.65
C ILE A 392 2.77 16.17 7.96
N PRO A 393 2.46 15.07 8.67
CA PRO A 393 2.38 13.75 8.06
C PRO A 393 1.26 13.69 7.03
N SER A 394 1.59 13.15 5.86
CA SER A 394 0.63 13.05 4.76
C SER A 394 0.92 11.86 3.86
N ARG A 395 -0.14 11.18 3.40
CA ARG A 395 -0.05 10.01 2.53
C ARG A 395 -0.96 10.12 1.31
N PHE A 396 -0.55 9.47 0.23
CA PHE A 396 -1.30 9.43 -1.02
C PHE A 396 -2.44 8.44 -0.90
N ILE A 397 -3.59 8.80 -1.47
CA ILE A 397 -4.77 7.94 -1.54
C ILE A 397 -5.22 7.86 -2.99
N GLY A 398 -5.50 6.64 -3.43
CA GLY A 398 -6.15 6.39 -4.72
C GLY A 398 -7.45 5.62 -4.51
N GLY A 399 -8.39 5.83 -5.43
CA GLY A 399 -9.69 5.22 -5.30
C GLY A 399 -10.72 5.69 -6.31
N ILE A 400 -11.97 5.70 -5.88
CA ILE A 400 -13.14 5.79 -6.75
C ILE A 400 -13.87 7.10 -6.45
N PRO A 401 -14.02 8.01 -7.43
CA PRO A 401 -14.67 9.29 -7.21
C PRO A 401 -16.20 9.15 -7.30
N VAL A 402 -16.83 8.60 -6.26
CA VAL A 402 -18.27 8.24 -6.22
C VAL A 402 -19.15 9.41 -6.66
N THR A 403 -18.91 10.61 -6.15
CA THR A 403 -19.76 11.77 -6.44
C THR A 403 -19.62 12.26 -7.88
N LEU A 404 -18.41 12.19 -8.45
CA LEU A 404 -18.17 12.45 -9.86
C LEU A 404 -18.90 11.42 -10.74
N ILE A 405 -18.87 10.14 -10.35
CA ILE A 405 -19.55 9.04 -11.05
C ILE A 405 -21.06 9.25 -11.07
N LEU A 406 -21.66 9.65 -9.95
CA LEU A 406 -23.11 9.93 -9.87
C LEU A 406 -23.55 11.12 -10.73
N GLY A 407 -22.61 12.00 -11.10
CA GLY A 407 -22.84 13.07 -12.07
C GLY A 407 -22.71 12.64 -13.54
N GLN A 408 -22.23 11.43 -13.80
CA GLN A 408 -22.08 10.89 -15.15
C GLN A 408 -23.34 10.18 -15.64
N LYS A 409 -23.40 9.96 -16.95
CA LYS A 409 -24.42 9.09 -17.55
C LYS A 409 -24.25 7.66 -17.01
N ASP A 410 -25.37 7.00 -16.72
CA ASP A 410 -25.43 5.60 -16.27
C ASP A 410 -24.66 5.33 -14.95
N ASN A 411 -24.39 6.38 -14.16
CA ASN A 411 -23.59 6.35 -12.93
C ASN A 411 -22.28 5.58 -13.09
N GLN A 412 -21.54 5.88 -14.17
CA GLN A 412 -20.33 5.15 -14.53
C GLN A 412 -19.19 6.08 -14.94
N LEU A 413 -17.95 5.72 -14.58
CA LEU A 413 -16.73 6.40 -15.02
C LEU A 413 -15.59 5.40 -15.25
N ASP A 414 -14.69 5.69 -16.18
CA ASP A 414 -13.56 4.83 -16.57
C ASP A 414 -12.19 5.41 -16.20
N ILE A 415 -12.19 6.27 -15.18
CA ILE A 415 -11.03 6.90 -14.57
C ILE A 415 -11.20 6.88 -13.05
N GLY A 416 -10.13 6.51 -12.34
CA GLY A 416 -10.06 6.57 -10.89
C GLY A 416 -9.78 8.00 -10.41
N HIS A 417 -9.46 8.14 -9.14
CA HIS A 417 -9.14 9.43 -8.56
C HIS A 417 -8.05 9.34 -7.50
N ALA A 418 -7.35 10.44 -7.28
CA ALA A 418 -6.27 10.56 -6.31
C ALA A 418 -6.49 11.78 -5.42
N TRP A 419 -6.24 11.60 -4.13
CA TRP A 419 -6.31 12.66 -3.11
C TRP A 419 -5.28 12.41 -2.01
N VAL A 420 -5.42 13.07 -0.87
CA VAL A 420 -4.44 13.04 0.22
C VAL A 420 -5.14 12.76 1.55
N GLU A 421 -4.51 11.99 2.42
CA GLU A 421 -4.83 12.00 3.86
C GLU A 421 -3.75 12.79 4.61
N VAL A 422 -4.19 13.65 5.53
CA VAL A 422 -3.34 14.50 6.37
C VAL A 422 -3.53 14.07 7.82
N LYS A 423 -2.46 13.66 8.51
CA LYS A 423 -2.53 13.34 9.94
C LYS A 423 -2.54 14.62 10.76
N LEU A 424 -3.64 14.88 11.46
CA LEU A 424 -3.79 16.04 12.34
C LEU A 424 -3.69 15.61 13.82
N PRO A 425 -2.94 16.33 14.66
CA PRO A 425 -2.79 15.96 16.07
C PRO A 425 -4.15 15.99 16.77
N GLY A 426 -4.46 14.94 17.53
CA GLY A 426 -5.75 14.76 18.20
C GLY A 426 -6.91 14.29 17.31
N TYR A 427 -6.76 14.26 15.97
CA TYR A 427 -7.82 13.88 15.03
C TYR A 427 -7.46 12.69 14.12
N GLY A 428 -6.18 12.34 14.00
CA GLY A 428 -5.73 11.24 13.13
C GLY A 428 -5.73 11.62 11.65
N TRP A 429 -5.86 10.62 10.78
CA TRP A 429 -5.81 10.78 9.33
C TRP A 429 -7.10 11.38 8.79
N ILE A 430 -7.03 12.59 8.21
CA ILE A 430 -8.17 13.28 7.63
C ILE A 430 -8.01 13.39 6.10
N PRO A 431 -8.98 12.92 5.31
CA PRO A 431 -8.92 13.03 3.86
C PRO A 431 -9.12 14.48 3.39
N VAL A 432 -8.37 14.86 2.35
CA VAL A 432 -8.37 16.19 1.72
C VAL A 432 -8.19 16.02 0.21
N ASP A 433 -9.14 16.52 -0.57
CA ASP A 433 -9.10 16.51 -2.04
C ASP A 433 -8.95 17.93 -2.61
N ILE A 434 -7.78 18.20 -3.18
CA ILE A 434 -7.39 19.51 -3.73
C ILE A 434 -8.04 19.80 -5.09
N THR A 435 -8.57 18.77 -5.75
CA THR A 435 -9.08 18.88 -7.13
C THR A 435 -10.59 18.84 -7.25
N GLN A 436 -11.29 18.15 -6.34
CA GLN A 436 -12.75 18.11 -6.35
C GLN A 436 -13.40 18.95 -5.26
N GLU A 437 -12.76 19.20 -4.11
CA GLU A 437 -13.34 20.06 -3.06
C GLU A 437 -13.43 21.52 -3.50
N LYS A 438 -14.51 22.21 -3.07
CA LYS A 438 -14.67 23.66 -3.26
C LYS A 438 -13.85 24.50 -2.26
N GLY A 439 -12.79 23.93 -1.71
CA GLY A 439 -11.96 24.51 -0.67
C GLY A 439 -11.63 23.51 0.43
N PHE A 440 -10.52 23.74 1.12
CA PHE A 440 -9.95 22.86 2.14
C PHE A 440 -10.98 22.40 3.19
N MET A 441 -11.22 21.08 3.24
CA MET A 441 -12.11 20.43 4.22
C MET A 441 -13.48 21.11 4.31
N ASN A 442 -13.97 21.64 3.19
CA ASN A 442 -15.31 22.21 3.16
C ASN A 442 -16.34 21.08 3.36
N THR A 443 -17.57 21.41 3.77
CA THR A 443 -18.64 20.43 4.07
C THR A 443 -19.06 19.53 2.91
N ASP A 444 -18.45 19.71 1.75
CA ASP A 444 -18.63 18.87 0.58
C ASP A 444 -17.60 17.72 0.63
N TYR A 445 -17.51 16.96 1.74
CA TYR A 445 -16.74 15.71 1.71
C TYR A 445 -17.43 14.77 0.73
N PHE A 446 -16.94 14.76 -0.49
CA PHE A 446 -17.36 13.85 -1.52
C PHE A 446 -17.00 12.44 -1.06
N LEU A 447 -17.97 11.54 -1.06
CA LEU A 447 -17.88 10.13 -0.66
C LEU A 447 -16.88 9.33 -1.54
N ASN A 448 -15.62 9.75 -1.64
CA ASN A 448 -14.61 9.08 -2.45
C ASN A 448 -14.15 7.82 -1.72
N LEU A 449 -14.32 6.68 -2.36
CA LEU A 449 -14.02 5.38 -1.78
C LEU A 449 -12.55 5.05 -2.02
N ALA A 450 -11.75 4.98 -0.96
CA ALA A 450 -10.34 4.61 -1.04
C ALA A 450 -10.19 3.11 -1.35
N THR A 451 -9.28 2.81 -2.27
CA THR A 451 -8.87 1.42 -2.59
C THR A 451 -7.37 1.22 -2.39
N GLU A 452 -6.61 2.29 -2.25
CA GLU A 452 -5.19 2.26 -1.89
C GLU A 452 -4.81 3.40 -0.95
N LYS A 453 -3.84 3.15 -0.06
CA LYS A 453 -3.16 4.16 0.75
C LYS A 453 -1.65 3.94 0.72
N GLY A 454 -0.90 5.01 0.95
CA GLY A 454 0.52 4.92 1.28
C GLY A 454 1.39 5.83 0.43
N MET A 455 2.56 5.30 0.06
CA MET A 455 3.66 6.03 -0.61
C MET A 455 3.38 6.34 -2.10
N GLY A 456 2.22 5.92 -2.61
CA GLY A 456 1.69 6.35 -3.90
C GLY A 456 1.80 5.34 -5.04
N TYR A 457 2.39 4.16 -4.84
CA TYR A 457 2.45 3.09 -5.86
C TYR A 457 2.39 1.70 -5.24
N LEU A 458 1.73 0.78 -5.97
CA LEU A 458 1.64 -0.62 -5.59
C LEU A 458 2.93 -1.36 -5.97
N TYR A 459 3.75 -1.63 -4.97
CA TYR A 459 4.94 -2.45 -5.12
C TYR A 459 4.74 -3.83 -4.49
N GLY A 460 5.08 -4.88 -5.23
CA GLY A 460 5.28 -6.23 -4.70
C GLY A 460 6.65 -6.47 -4.10
N SER A 461 7.55 -5.50 -4.20
CA SER A 461 8.78 -5.38 -3.43
C SER A 461 9.11 -3.89 -3.30
N LEU A 462 9.53 -3.41 -2.14
CA LEU A 462 10.10 -2.05 -1.95
C LEU A 462 11.26 -1.70 -2.89
N THR A 463 11.72 -2.66 -3.71
CA THR A 463 12.63 -2.41 -4.81
C THR A 463 11.92 -1.77 -6.00
N MET A 464 12.49 -0.68 -6.52
CA MET A 464 11.95 0.09 -7.64
C MET A 464 12.22 -0.58 -9.00
N ASP A 465 12.30 -1.91 -9.04
CA ASP A 465 12.47 -2.65 -10.28
C ASP A 465 11.14 -2.74 -11.05
N TRP A 466 11.22 -2.77 -12.38
CA TRP A 466 10.02 -2.82 -13.23
C TRP A 466 9.21 -4.12 -13.06
N SER A 467 9.83 -5.17 -12.50
CA SER A 467 9.17 -6.45 -12.20
C SER A 467 8.36 -6.44 -10.90
N SER A 468 8.58 -5.46 -10.03
CA SER A 468 8.02 -5.37 -8.69
C SER A 468 6.75 -4.54 -8.64
N TYR A 469 6.16 -4.15 -9.77
CA TYR A 469 4.93 -3.37 -9.75
C TYR A 469 3.69 -4.27 -9.74
N TYR A 470 2.76 -4.05 -8.82
CA TYR A 470 1.43 -4.66 -8.87
C TYR A 470 0.49 -3.79 -9.73
N PHE A 471 0.52 -4.01 -11.04
CA PHE A 471 -0.46 -3.40 -11.94
C PHE A 471 -1.88 -3.91 -11.66
N ASP A 472 -2.81 -2.99 -11.50
CA ASP A 472 -4.24 -3.24 -11.65
C ASP A 472 -4.60 -3.43 -13.13
N GLY A 473 -5.59 -4.28 -13.37
CA GLY A 473 -5.98 -4.73 -14.69
C GLY A 473 -5.37 -6.07 -15.10
N PHE A 474 -5.26 -6.30 -16.40
CA PHE A 474 -4.92 -7.62 -16.94
C PHE A 474 -3.42 -7.78 -17.19
N ARG A 475 -2.89 -8.92 -16.73
CA ARG A 475 -1.59 -9.45 -17.12
C ARG A 475 -1.79 -10.64 -18.05
N TYR A 476 -0.94 -10.72 -19.06
CA TYR A 476 -0.98 -11.81 -20.02
C TYR A 476 0.38 -12.02 -20.67
N LYS A 477 0.60 -13.24 -21.15
CA LYS A 477 1.64 -13.59 -22.12
C LYS A 477 1.03 -13.62 -23.52
N TRP A 478 1.88 -13.62 -24.54
CA TRP A 478 1.45 -13.71 -25.93
C TRP A 478 2.19 -14.81 -26.69
N ASP A 479 1.64 -15.18 -27.84
CA ASP A 479 2.26 -16.10 -28.78
C ASP A 479 3.16 -15.35 -29.78
N GLY A 480 4.27 -16.00 -30.17
CA GLY A 480 5.26 -15.44 -31.08
C GLY A 480 6.32 -14.58 -30.37
N MET A 481 7.27 -14.06 -31.15
CA MET A 481 8.41 -13.29 -30.63
C MET A 481 8.10 -11.80 -30.45
N ASN A 482 7.09 -11.28 -31.13
CA ASN A 482 6.75 -9.85 -31.11
C ASN A 482 5.53 -9.61 -30.24
N ALA A 483 5.61 -8.64 -29.34
CA ALA A 483 4.46 -8.19 -28.55
C ALA A 483 3.34 -7.65 -29.46
N PRO A 484 2.06 -7.83 -29.09
CA PRO A 484 0.99 -7.12 -29.76
C PRO A 484 1.20 -5.61 -29.61
N LYS A 485 0.79 -4.85 -30.63
CA LYS A 485 0.84 -3.39 -30.54
C LYS A 485 -0.12 -2.96 -29.43
N SER A 486 0.32 -2.04 -28.57
CA SER A 486 -0.46 -1.56 -27.43
C SER A 486 -1.85 -1.05 -27.82
N LYS A 487 -1.98 -0.38 -28.97
CA LYS A 487 -3.26 0.09 -29.51
C LYS A 487 -4.24 -1.02 -29.94
N ASP A 488 -3.75 -2.25 -30.12
CA ASP A 488 -4.54 -3.39 -30.60
C ASP A 488 -4.92 -4.33 -29.43
N VAL A 489 -4.43 -4.08 -28.21
CA VAL A 489 -4.86 -4.76 -26.98
C VAL A 489 -5.23 -3.70 -25.96
N GLU A 490 -6.53 -3.50 -25.79
CA GLU A 490 -7.07 -2.46 -24.94
C GLU A 490 -7.49 -3.07 -23.59
N GLN A 491 -7.21 -2.37 -22.50
CA GLN A 491 -7.79 -2.67 -21.20
C GLN A 491 -8.44 -1.42 -20.63
N THR A 492 -9.60 -1.59 -19.99
CA THR A 492 -10.34 -0.49 -19.37
C THR A 492 -10.83 -0.92 -18.01
N ILE A 493 -10.66 -0.05 -17.01
CA ILE A 493 -11.28 -0.19 -15.70
C ILE A 493 -12.48 0.75 -15.66
N ILE A 494 -13.59 0.25 -15.18
CA ILE A 494 -14.87 0.91 -15.11
C ILE A 494 -15.39 0.82 -13.69
N TYR A 495 -15.79 1.97 -13.14
CA TYR A 495 -16.46 2.07 -11.85
C TYR A 495 -17.93 2.41 -12.09
N ARG A 496 -18.84 1.70 -11.42
CA ARG A 496 -20.28 2.00 -11.42
C ARG A 496 -20.79 2.10 -9.99
N ILE A 497 -21.67 3.07 -9.76
CA ILE A 497 -22.37 3.23 -8.48
C ILE A 497 -23.85 2.84 -8.65
N GLU A 498 -24.29 1.92 -7.81
CA GLU A 498 -25.68 1.46 -7.71
C GLU A 498 -26.24 1.81 -6.33
N ASP A 499 -27.57 1.96 -6.23
CA ASP A 499 -28.29 2.24 -4.99
C ASP A 499 -27.98 3.59 -4.30
N LEU A 500 -27.28 4.50 -4.99
CA LEU A 500 -27.04 5.88 -4.55
C LEU A 500 -27.31 6.87 -5.68
N SER A 501 -27.81 8.07 -5.36
CA SER A 501 -28.01 9.14 -6.32
C SER A 501 -27.53 10.50 -5.79
N LEU A 502 -27.28 11.45 -6.69
CA LEU A 502 -26.94 12.83 -6.31
C LEU A 502 -28.00 13.54 -5.45
N LYS A 503 -29.25 13.05 -5.43
CA LYS A 503 -30.29 13.62 -4.55
C LYS A 503 -30.08 13.21 -3.10
N ASP A 504 -29.44 12.07 -2.88
CA ASP A 504 -29.22 11.51 -1.55
C ASP A 504 -28.05 12.21 -0.85
N ILE A 505 -27.05 12.69 -1.60
CA ILE A 505 -25.83 13.35 -1.07
C ILE A 505 -26.02 14.88 -0.90
N LYS A 506 -27.24 15.40 -1.12
CA LYS A 506 -27.50 16.84 -0.97
C LYS A 506 -27.78 17.22 0.49
N THR A 507 -26.70 17.51 1.20
CA THR A 507 -26.65 18.28 2.44
C THR A 507 -25.38 19.15 2.33
N LEU A 508 -25.41 20.41 1.87
CA LEU A 508 -26.03 21.60 2.46
C LEU A 508 -26.15 22.72 1.40
N ASN A 509 -27.21 23.54 1.49
CA ASN A 509 -27.31 24.83 0.81
C ASN A 509 -26.24 25.81 1.29
#